data_AF-A0AAA9SZR2-F1
#
_entry.id   AF-A0AAA9SZR2-F1
#
_cell.length_a   1.000
_cell.length_b   1.000
_cell.length_c   1.000
_cell.angle_alpha   90.00
_cell.angle_beta   90.00
_cell.angle_gamma   90.00
#
_symmetry.space_group_name_H-M   'P 1'
#
loop_
_entity.id
_entity.type
_entity.pdbx_description
1 polymer ?
#
loop_
_entity_poly.entity_id
_entity_poly.type
_entity_poly.pdbx_seq_one_letter_code
_entity_poly.pdbx_strand_id
1 'polypeptide(L)'
;MGGAVSAGEDNDDLIDNLKEAQYIRTERVEQAFRAIDRGDYYLEGYRDNAYKDLAWKHGNIHLSAPCIYSEVMEALKLQPGLSFLNLGSGTGYLSTMVGLILGGFLGVRLLDCMEKATHSSILAWRIRWTEEPGGLQSMGSQESDTTE
;
A
#
# COMPACT_ATOMS: atom_id res chain seq x y z
N MET A 1 -11.28 -21.81 6.99
CA MET A 1 -11.90 -21.98 5.67
C MET A 1 -11.04 -21.20 4.69
N GLY A 2 -10.23 -21.87 3.87
CA GLY A 2 -9.47 -21.23 2.80
C GLY A 2 -10.07 -21.68 1.48
N GLY A 3 -10.91 -20.84 0.87
CA GLY A 3 -11.26 -21.03 -0.54
C GLY A 3 -10.00 -20.72 -1.33
N ALA A 4 -9.43 -21.71 -2.01
CA ALA A 4 -8.26 -21.50 -2.85
C ALA A 4 -8.70 -20.62 -4.04
N VAL A 5 -8.48 -19.32 -3.91
CA VAL A 5 -8.53 -18.40 -5.05
C VAL A 5 -7.43 -18.82 -6.01
N SER A 6 -7.72 -18.81 -7.31
CA SER A 6 -6.74 -19.10 -8.35
C SER A 6 -5.54 -18.15 -8.24
N ALA A 7 -4.36 -18.66 -8.59
CA ALA A 7 -3.19 -17.81 -8.76
C ALA A 7 -3.40 -16.88 -9.97
N GLY A 8 -2.99 -15.63 -9.86
CA GLY A 8 -2.89 -14.70 -10.99
C GLY A 8 -1.54 -14.78 -11.69
N GLU A 9 -1.44 -14.34 -12.94
CA GLU A 9 -0.14 -14.17 -13.62
C GLU A 9 0.58 -12.92 -13.11
N ASP A 10 -0.19 -11.88 -12.76
CA ASP A 10 0.29 -10.64 -12.15
C ASP A 10 -0.60 -10.15 -10.99
N ASN A 11 -0.34 -8.92 -10.51
CA ASN A 11 -1.10 -8.33 -9.42
C ASN A 11 -2.56 -8.10 -9.81
N ASP A 12 -2.83 -7.64 -11.04
CA ASP A 12 -4.18 -7.30 -11.48
C ASP A 12 -5.04 -8.56 -11.63
N ASP A 13 -4.48 -9.65 -12.17
CA ASP A 13 -5.15 -10.96 -12.22
C ASP A 13 -5.46 -11.50 -10.83
N LEU A 14 -4.53 -11.35 -9.87
CA LEU A 14 -4.77 -11.73 -8.48
C LEU A 14 -5.95 -10.93 -7.91
N ILE A 15 -6.04 -9.63 -8.19
CA ILE A 15 -7.13 -8.79 -7.69
C ILE A 15 -8.45 -9.20 -8.35
N ASP A 16 -8.47 -9.50 -9.64
CA ASP A 16 -9.65 -10.00 -10.34
C ASP A 16 -10.17 -11.30 -9.71
N ASN A 17 -9.28 -12.27 -9.48
CA ASN A 17 -9.62 -13.52 -8.80
C ASN A 17 -10.23 -13.28 -7.40
N LEU A 18 -9.68 -12.35 -6.62
CA LEU A 18 -10.19 -11.99 -5.29
C LEU A 18 -11.56 -11.30 -5.34
N LYS A 19 -11.82 -10.50 -6.38
CA LYS A 19 -13.13 -9.88 -6.63
C LYS A 19 -14.17 -10.91 -7.05
N GLU A 20 -13.83 -11.78 -7.98
CA GLU A 20 -14.71 -12.87 -8.41
C GLU A 20 -15.10 -13.77 -7.24
N ALA A 21 -14.14 -14.09 -6.37
CA ALA A 21 -14.37 -14.83 -5.14
C ALA A 21 -15.05 -14.03 -4.02
N GLN A 22 -15.44 -12.77 -4.26
CA GLN A 22 -16.15 -11.89 -3.32
C GLN A 22 -15.37 -11.58 -2.04
N TYR A 23 -14.04 -11.61 -2.08
CA TYR A 23 -13.20 -11.11 -0.98
C TYR A 23 -13.03 -9.59 -1.03
N ILE A 24 -12.88 -9.04 -2.24
CA ILE A 24 -12.87 -7.59 -2.48
C ILE A 24 -14.24 -7.19 -3.03
N ARG A 25 -14.89 -6.24 -2.35
CA ARG A 25 -16.29 -5.88 -2.57
C ARG A 25 -16.46 -4.39 -2.85
N THR A 26 -15.56 -3.57 -2.33
CA THR A 26 -15.62 -2.12 -2.46
C THR A 26 -14.56 -1.58 -3.41
N GLU A 27 -14.98 -0.64 -4.27
CA GLU A 27 -14.13 0.00 -5.28
C GLU A 27 -12.85 0.59 -4.67
N ARG A 28 -12.95 1.21 -3.49
CA ARG A 28 -11.79 1.82 -2.84
C ARG A 28 -10.76 0.79 -2.37
N VAL A 29 -11.21 -0.38 -1.90
CA VAL A 29 -10.32 -1.47 -1.52
C VAL A 29 -9.65 -2.06 -2.76
N GLU A 30 -10.42 -2.30 -3.83
CA GLU A 30 -9.85 -2.72 -5.12
C GLU A 30 -8.76 -1.77 -5.61
N GLN A 31 -9.07 -0.47 -5.68
CA GLN A 31 -8.12 0.54 -6.14
C GLN A 31 -6.83 0.55 -5.32
N ALA A 32 -6.92 0.33 -4.00
CA ALA A 32 -5.74 0.25 -3.15
C ALA A 32 -4.89 -1.00 -3.42
N PHE A 33 -5.53 -2.14 -3.66
CA PHE A 33 -4.83 -3.39 -4.01
C PHE A 33 -4.18 -3.34 -5.39
N ARG A 34 -4.81 -2.70 -6.38
CA ARG A 34 -4.22 -2.52 -7.72
C ARG A 34 -3.06 -1.51 -7.72
N ALA A 35 -3.17 -0.46 -6.92
CA ALA A 35 -2.14 0.57 -6.85
C ALA A 35 -0.85 0.05 -6.19
N ILE A 36 -0.92 -0.94 -5.31
CA ILE A 36 0.23 -1.45 -4.56
C ILE A 36 0.53 -2.89 -4.99
N ASP A 37 1.53 -3.06 -5.86
CA ASP A 37 1.96 -4.38 -6.32
C ASP A 37 2.50 -5.21 -5.15
N ARG A 38 1.86 -6.34 -4.88
CA ARG A 38 2.27 -7.28 -3.83
C ARG A 38 3.68 -7.82 -4.01
N GLY A 39 4.14 -7.99 -5.25
CA GLY A 39 5.47 -8.49 -5.59
C GLY A 39 6.61 -7.59 -5.09
N ASP A 40 6.37 -6.30 -4.91
CA ASP A 40 7.38 -5.35 -4.41
C ASP A 40 7.67 -5.51 -2.91
N TYR A 41 6.85 -6.31 -2.23
CA TYR A 41 7.00 -6.67 -0.82
C TYR A 41 7.57 -8.09 -0.64
N TYR A 42 7.92 -8.75 -1.75
CA TYR A 42 8.65 -10.02 -1.76
C TYR A 42 10.15 -9.79 -2.00
N LEU A 43 10.95 -10.74 -1.53
CA LEU A 43 12.36 -10.84 -1.93
C LEU A 43 12.44 -11.35 -3.37
N GLU A 44 13.44 -10.87 -4.14
CA GLU A 44 13.58 -11.11 -5.58
C GLU A 44 13.49 -12.60 -5.97
N GLY A 45 14.15 -13.48 -5.22
CA GLY A 45 14.11 -14.94 -5.45
C GLY A 45 12.80 -15.66 -5.07
N TYR A 46 11.78 -14.93 -4.60
CA TYR A 46 10.50 -15.48 -4.16
C TYR A 46 9.28 -14.84 -4.85
N ARG A 47 9.50 -13.92 -5.81
CA ARG A 47 8.41 -13.19 -6.49
C ARG A 47 7.40 -14.10 -7.21
N ASP A 48 7.81 -15.30 -7.63
CA ASP A 48 6.91 -16.30 -8.27
C ASP A 48 5.73 -16.75 -7.38
N ASN A 49 5.79 -16.47 -6.07
CA ASN A 49 4.70 -16.77 -5.14
C ASN A 49 3.88 -15.53 -4.75
N ALA A 50 4.24 -14.34 -5.26
CA ALA A 50 3.60 -13.09 -4.88
C ALA A 50 2.11 -13.06 -5.23
N TYR A 51 1.76 -13.56 -6.42
CA TYR A 51 0.41 -13.47 -6.99
C TYR A 51 -0.47 -14.71 -6.72
N LYS A 52 -0.08 -15.50 -5.71
CA LYS A 52 -0.87 -16.63 -5.21
C LYS A 52 -1.60 -16.20 -3.96
N ASP A 53 -2.81 -16.73 -3.74
CA ASP A 53 -3.53 -16.53 -2.47
C ASP A 53 -2.93 -17.37 -1.33
N LEU A 54 -1.67 -17.07 -0.99
CA LEU A 54 -0.91 -17.77 0.03
C LEU A 54 -0.20 -16.76 0.93
N ALA A 55 -0.14 -17.12 2.21
CA ALA A 55 0.75 -16.46 3.14
C ALA A 55 2.19 -16.85 2.80
N TRP A 56 3.11 -15.91 2.97
CA TRP A 56 4.53 -16.13 2.77
C TRP A 56 5.31 -15.66 3.99
N LYS A 57 6.30 -16.47 4.37
CA LYS A 57 7.20 -16.18 5.48
C LYS A 57 8.62 -16.57 5.11
N HIS A 58 9.57 -15.68 5.38
CA HIS A 58 10.98 -15.96 5.26
C HIS A 58 11.76 -15.27 6.39
N GLY A 59 12.33 -16.06 7.31
CA GLY A 59 12.94 -15.52 8.53
C GLY A 59 11.92 -14.70 9.34
N ASN A 60 12.22 -13.42 9.54
CA ASN A 60 11.38 -12.47 10.27
C ASN A 60 10.36 -11.73 9.38
N ILE A 61 10.39 -11.95 8.06
CA ILE A 61 9.49 -11.32 7.10
C ILE A 61 8.24 -12.18 6.97
N HIS A 62 7.06 -11.55 7.07
CA HIS A 62 5.77 -12.21 6.93
C HIS A 62 4.78 -11.36 6.13
N LEU A 63 4.19 -11.96 5.10
CA LEU A 63 3.01 -11.45 4.39
C LEU A 63 1.86 -12.43 4.58
N SER A 64 0.72 -11.93 5.05
CA SER A 64 -0.51 -12.72 5.08
C SER A 64 -1.03 -12.97 3.67
N ALA A 65 -1.92 -13.96 3.51
CA ALA A 65 -2.57 -14.23 2.24
C ALA A 65 -3.39 -13.00 1.78
N PRO A 66 -3.44 -12.70 0.47
CA PRO A 66 -4.26 -11.64 -0.12
C PRO A 66 -5.72 -11.63 0.34
N CYS A 67 -6.37 -12.79 0.44
CA CYS A 67 -7.76 -12.90 0.92
C CYS A 67 -7.93 -12.38 2.36
N ILE A 68 -6.94 -12.61 3.23
CA ILE A 68 -6.95 -12.12 4.62
C ILE A 68 -6.85 -10.59 4.66
N TYR A 69 -5.96 -10.01 3.85
CA TYR A 69 -5.88 -8.56 3.76
C TYR A 69 -7.17 -7.95 3.21
N SER A 70 -7.79 -8.60 2.23
CA SER A 70 -9.06 -8.16 1.63
C SER A 70 -10.16 -8.08 2.69
N GLU A 71 -10.37 -9.16 3.45
CA GLU A 71 -11.37 -9.18 4.52
C GLU A 71 -11.10 -8.13 5.61
N VAL A 72 -9.83 -7.93 5.99
CA VAL A 72 -9.46 -6.89 6.97
C VAL A 72 -9.79 -5.49 6.41
N MET A 73 -9.43 -5.21 5.16
CA MET A 73 -9.66 -3.91 4.53
C MET A 73 -11.15 -3.60 4.41
N GLU A 74 -11.96 -4.60 4.03
CA GLU A 74 -13.42 -4.48 3.97
C GLU A 74 -14.05 -4.27 5.36
N ALA A 75 -13.56 -4.97 6.38
CA ALA A 75 -14.08 -4.87 7.74
C ALA A 75 -13.75 -3.53 8.42
N LEU A 76 -12.59 -2.93 8.11
CA LEU A 76 -12.15 -1.66 8.70
C LEU A 76 -12.95 -0.44 8.24
N LYS A 77 -13.68 -0.54 7.11
CA LYS A 77 -14.52 0.54 6.55
C LYS A 77 -13.78 1.88 6.47
N LEU A 78 -12.55 1.84 5.96
CA LEU A 78 -11.61 2.95 5.97
C LEU A 78 -12.12 4.16 5.17
N GLN A 79 -11.91 5.36 5.72
CA GLN A 79 -12.27 6.63 5.11
C GLN A 79 -11.17 7.67 5.30
N PRO A 80 -10.96 8.60 4.35
CA PRO A 80 -10.01 9.68 4.49
C PRO A 80 -10.14 10.42 5.83
N GLY A 81 -9.00 10.73 6.44
CA GLY A 81 -8.94 11.44 7.72
C GLY A 81 -9.06 10.57 8.98
N LEU A 82 -9.31 9.26 8.86
CA LEU A 82 -9.21 8.35 10.01
C LEU A 82 -7.73 8.10 10.38
N SER A 83 -7.50 7.69 11.63
CA SER A 83 -6.21 7.19 12.10
C SER A 83 -6.20 5.67 12.14
N PHE A 84 -5.06 5.06 11.80
CA PHE A 84 -4.88 3.60 11.81
C PHE A 84 -3.64 3.20 12.61
N LEU A 85 -3.81 2.16 13.44
CA LEU A 85 -2.74 1.54 14.21
C LEU A 85 -2.60 0.08 13.76
N ASN A 86 -1.41 -0.27 13.27
CA ASN A 86 -1.07 -1.64 12.90
C ASN A 86 0.00 -2.17 13.86
N LEU A 87 -0.36 -3.19 14.65
CA LEU A 87 0.54 -3.89 15.56
C LEU A 87 1.04 -5.16 14.87
N GLY A 88 2.33 -5.26 14.58
CA GLY A 88 2.86 -6.35 13.75
C GLY A 88 2.68 -6.10 12.26
N SER A 89 2.98 -4.88 11.80
CA SER A 89 2.90 -4.47 10.39
C SER A 89 3.75 -5.31 9.40
N GLY A 90 4.73 -6.06 9.90
CA GLY A 90 5.62 -6.93 9.12
C GLY A 90 6.37 -6.15 8.05
N THR A 91 6.06 -6.42 6.79
CA THR A 91 6.62 -5.70 5.65
C THR A 91 6.01 -4.32 5.43
N GLY A 92 4.94 -3.98 6.13
CA GLY A 92 4.21 -2.73 5.93
C GLY A 92 3.22 -2.76 4.76
N TYR A 93 3.05 -3.89 4.05
CA TYR A 93 2.14 -4.02 2.90
C TYR A 93 0.72 -3.54 3.21
N LEU A 94 0.11 -4.07 4.28
CA LEU A 94 -1.23 -3.64 4.73
C LEU A 94 -1.24 -2.14 5.06
N SER A 95 -0.23 -1.66 5.78
CA SER A 95 -0.18 -0.27 6.20
C SER A 95 -0.04 0.69 5.03
N THR A 96 0.68 0.32 3.97
CA THR A 96 0.76 1.11 2.74
C THR A 96 -0.61 1.20 2.07
N MET A 97 -1.32 0.09 1.90
CA MET A 97 -2.68 0.10 1.34
C MET A 97 -3.65 0.96 2.17
N VAL A 98 -3.59 0.84 3.50
CA VAL A 98 -4.41 1.66 4.40
C VAL A 98 -4.05 3.14 4.27
N GLY A 99 -2.77 3.48 4.27
CA GLY A 99 -2.30 4.86 4.12
C GLY A 99 -2.78 5.52 2.83
N LEU A 100 -2.83 4.75 1.74
CA LEU A 100 -3.38 5.20 0.46
C LEU A 100 -4.86 5.55 0.57
N ILE A 101 -5.66 4.71 1.23
CA ILE A 101 -7.10 4.94 1.42
C ILE A 101 -7.38 6.15 2.33
N LEU A 102 -6.55 6.36 3.36
CA LEU A 102 -6.76 7.43 4.33
C LEU A 102 -6.40 8.82 3.79
N GLY A 103 -5.82 8.93 2.58
CA GLY A 103 -5.51 10.20 1.93
C GLY A 103 -4.31 10.94 2.53
N GLY A 104 -3.43 10.24 3.25
CA GLY A 104 -2.22 10.83 3.82
C GLY A 104 -1.53 9.91 4.82
N PHE A 105 -0.21 9.79 4.71
CA PHE A 105 0.62 9.04 5.67
C PHE A 105 0.57 9.63 7.10
N LEU A 106 0.05 10.86 7.26
CA LEU A 106 -0.05 11.58 8.54
C LEU A 106 -0.91 10.87 9.61
N GLY A 107 -1.80 9.95 9.23
CA GLY A 107 -2.67 9.20 10.14
C GLY A 107 -2.26 7.74 10.42
N VAL A 108 -1.25 7.20 9.72
CA VAL A 108 -0.83 5.79 9.88
C VAL A 108 0.34 5.72 10.84
N ARG A 109 0.11 5.18 12.04
CA ARG A 109 1.18 4.91 13.01
C ARG A 109 1.58 3.45 12.90
N LEU A 110 2.77 3.23 12.35
CA LEU A 110 3.43 1.92 12.34
C LEU A 110 4.11 1.70 13.69
N LEU A 111 3.73 0.65 14.41
CA LEU A 111 4.46 0.23 15.60
C LEU A 111 5.03 -1.17 15.33
N ASP A 112 6.26 -1.21 14.82
CA ASP A 112 6.97 -2.43 14.50
C ASP A 112 8.48 -2.33 14.72
N CYS A 113 9.06 -3.36 15.35
CA CYS A 113 10.47 -3.48 15.70
C CYS A 113 11.42 -3.79 14.52
N MET A 114 11.02 -3.61 13.26
CA MET A 114 11.85 -3.99 12.10
C MET A 114 12.49 -2.79 11.39
N GLU A 115 13.52 -2.27 12.02
CA GLU A 115 14.51 -1.40 11.39
C GLU A 115 15.41 -2.25 10.48
N LYS A 116 15.05 -2.43 9.19
CA LYS A 116 15.98 -2.53 8.02
C LYS A 116 15.44 -3.15 6.72
N ALA A 117 14.25 -3.75 6.64
CA ALA A 117 13.85 -4.45 5.40
C ALA A 117 13.15 -3.56 4.35
N THR A 118 12.56 -2.42 4.73
CA THR A 118 11.65 -1.66 3.86
C THR A 118 11.98 -0.18 3.74
N HIS A 119 13.24 0.23 3.95
CA HIS A 119 13.60 1.62 3.64
C HIS A 119 13.46 1.92 2.15
N SER A 120 13.85 1.02 1.23
CA SER A 120 13.87 1.33 -0.21
C SER A 120 12.47 1.47 -0.82
N SER A 121 11.54 0.55 -0.54
CA SER A 121 10.18 0.59 -1.09
C SER A 121 9.34 1.70 -0.44
N ILE A 122 9.40 1.88 0.88
CA ILE A 122 8.68 2.97 1.56
C ILE A 122 9.24 4.34 1.14
N LEU A 123 10.55 4.49 0.95
CA LEU A 123 11.14 5.73 0.42
C LEU A 123 10.77 5.97 -1.05
N ALA A 124 10.73 4.92 -1.88
CA ALA A 124 10.29 5.03 -3.28
C ALA A 124 8.82 5.48 -3.37
N TRP A 125 7.93 4.94 -2.53
CA TRP A 125 6.54 5.39 -2.42
C TRP A 125 6.44 6.82 -1.87
N ARG A 126 7.27 7.18 -0.88
CA ARG A 126 7.37 8.56 -0.37
C ARG A 126 7.78 9.53 -1.46
N ILE A 127 8.73 9.17 -2.33
CA ILE A 127 9.20 10.02 -3.43
C ILE A 127 8.15 10.11 -4.55
N ARG A 128 7.54 8.98 -4.93
CA ARG A 128 6.56 8.94 -6.02
C ARG A 128 5.27 9.71 -5.72
N TRP A 129 4.88 9.83 -4.44
CA TRP A 129 3.72 10.63 -4.02
C TRP A 129 4.01 12.12 -3.82
N THR A 130 5.29 12.51 -3.65
CA THR A 130 5.65 13.94 -3.50
C THR A 130 5.71 14.70 -4.83
N GLU A 131 5.56 14.01 -5.97
CA GLU A 131 5.42 14.66 -7.28
C GLU A 131 3.93 14.90 -7.59
N GLU A 132 3.41 16.04 -7.15
CA GLU A 132 2.12 16.58 -7.58
C GLU A 132 2.14 16.89 -9.09
N PRO A 133 1.15 16.47 -9.90
CA PRO A 133 0.98 16.96 -11.27
C PRO A 133 0.26 18.31 -11.22
N GLY A 134 0.98 19.35 -10.81
CA GLY A 134 0.42 20.69 -10.64
C GLY A 134 1.51 21.74 -10.74
N GLY A 135 1.89 22.09 -11.97
CA GLY A 135 2.78 23.21 -12.22
C GLY A 135 2.17 24.50 -11.67
N LEU A 136 2.81 25.10 -10.67
CA LEU A 136 2.58 26.49 -10.32
C LEU A 136 3.72 27.35 -10.89
N GLN A 137 3.36 28.15 -11.89
CA GLN A 137 4.15 29.28 -12.35
C GLN A 137 4.39 30.23 -11.18
N SER A 138 5.66 30.52 -10.86
CA SER A 138 6.00 31.67 -10.04
C SER A 138 5.99 32.90 -10.94
N MET A 139 4.85 33.60 -10.99
CA MET A 139 4.80 35.00 -11.40
C MET A 139 5.42 35.85 -10.28
N GLY A 140 6.24 36.81 -10.69
CA GLY A 140 7.16 37.54 -9.82
C GLY A 140 6.53 38.55 -8.87
N SER A 141 7.37 39.05 -7.98
CA SER A 141 7.23 40.34 -7.34
C SER A 141 8.48 41.15 -7.65
N GLN A 142 8.30 42.23 -8.41
CA GLN A 142 9.27 43.31 -8.50
C GLN A 142 9.34 43.99 -7.13
N GLU A 143 10.52 44.03 -6.54
CA GLU A 143 10.82 44.90 -5.42
C GLU A 143 11.40 46.20 -5.99
N SER A 144 10.54 47.19 -6.17
CA SER A 144 10.94 48.58 -6.32
C SER A 144 10.92 49.21 -4.93
N ASP A 145 12.07 49.66 -4.43
CA ASP A 145 12.07 50.72 -3.45
C ASP A 145 13.22 51.70 -3.67
N THR A 146 12.86 52.97 -3.56
CA THR A 146 13.60 54.18 -3.94
C THR A 146 13.94 54.97 -2.68
N THR A 147 15.10 55.64 -2.68
CA THR A 147 15.51 56.77 -1.80
C THR A 147 15.86 56.35 -0.36
N GLU A 148 16.98 56.77 0.26
CA GLU A 148 17.75 58.02 0.17
C GLU A 148 19.26 57.83 -0.03
#